data_AF-A0A974P5F8-F1
#
_entry.id   AF-A0A974P5F8-F1
#
_cell.length_a   1.000
_cell.length_b   1.000
_cell.length_c   1.000
_cell.angle_alpha   90.00
_cell.angle_beta   90.00
_cell.angle_gamma   90.00
#
_symmetry.space_group_name_H-M   'P 1'
#
loop_
_entity.id
_entity.type
_entity.pdbx_description
1 polymer ?
#
loop_
_entity_poly.entity_id
_entity_poly.type
_entity_poly.pdbx_seq_one_letter_code
_entity_poly.pdbx_strand_id
1 'polypeptide(L)'
;MDGIDAEIRSVFPDSALITPDKVQGKAPTLAAAVKAGGWPKLKAARGKVMFAMDEGPAKTDIYRGQRKSLEGRAMFINTDEGRLPAT
;
A
#
# COMPACT_ATOMS: atom_id res chain seq x y z
N MET A 1 8.73 -4.30 9.70
CA MET A 1 9.04 -5.52 8.90
C MET A 1 9.65 -5.10 7.57
N ASP A 2 10.85 -4.53 7.62
CA ASP A 2 11.40 -3.83 6.45
C ASP A 2 12.14 -4.80 5.49
N GLY A 3 12.49 -5.99 5.98
CA GLY A 3 13.08 -7.05 5.15
C GLY A 3 12.15 -7.49 4.01
N ILE A 4 10.86 -7.69 4.25
CA ILE A 4 9.90 -8.09 3.19
C ILE A 4 9.82 -7.01 2.10
N ASP A 5 9.82 -5.75 2.51
CA ASP A 5 9.84 -4.60 1.61
C ASP A 5 11.11 -4.53 0.76
N ALA A 6 12.26 -4.93 1.33
CA ALA A 6 13.53 -5.00 0.62
C ALA A 6 13.56 -6.17 -0.36
N GLU A 7 13.05 -7.34 0.03
CA GLU A 7 12.98 -8.53 -0.86
C GLU A 7 12.06 -8.30 -2.07
N ILE A 8 10.89 -7.65 -1.87
CA ILE A 8 10.03 -7.29 -3.00
C ILE A 8 10.77 -6.35 -3.97
N ARG A 9 11.48 -5.36 -3.44
CA ARG A 9 12.20 -4.36 -4.25
C ARG A 9 13.51 -4.88 -4.84
N SER A 10 14.05 -5.99 -4.35
CA SER A 10 15.22 -6.64 -4.95
C SER A 10 14.88 -7.35 -6.27
N VAL A 11 13.62 -7.81 -6.41
CA VAL A 11 13.12 -8.50 -7.60
C VAL A 11 12.35 -7.57 -8.54
N PHE A 12 11.49 -6.71 -8.00
CA PHE A 12 10.62 -5.84 -8.78
C PHE A 12 11.13 -4.39 -8.75
N PRO A 13 11.50 -3.80 -9.90
CA PRO A 13 11.82 -2.38 -9.93
C PRO A 13 10.58 -1.56 -9.60
N ASP A 14 10.77 -0.37 -9.04
CA ASP A 14 9.65 0.48 -8.62
C ASP A 14 8.64 0.73 -9.77
N SER A 15 9.11 0.90 -11.00
CA SER A 15 8.23 1.09 -12.18
C SER A 15 7.29 -0.08 -12.46
N ALA A 16 7.59 -1.29 -11.99
CA ALA A 16 6.75 -2.47 -12.12
C ALA A 16 5.73 -2.62 -10.97
N LEU A 17 5.81 -1.79 -9.93
CA LEU A 17 4.96 -1.89 -8.74
C LEU A 17 3.84 -0.84 -8.72
N ILE A 18 2.67 -1.28 -8.29
CA ILE A 18 1.60 -0.44 -7.74
C ILE A 18 1.77 -0.49 -6.22
N THR A 19 2.22 0.62 -5.61
CA THR A 19 2.48 0.74 -4.18
C THR A 19 1.42 1.60 -3.49
N PRO A 20 1.25 1.46 -2.16
CA PRO A 20 0.44 2.38 -1.36
C PRO A 20 0.71 3.86 -1.65
N ASP A 21 1.98 4.29 -1.68
CA ASP A 21 2.34 5.68 -1.95
C ASP A 21 1.85 6.16 -3.32
N LYS A 22 1.91 5.30 -4.35
CA LYS A 22 1.44 5.64 -5.71
C LYS A 22 -0.07 5.80 -5.78
N VAL A 23 -0.81 4.97 -5.02
CA VAL A 23 -2.28 5.07 -4.93
C VAL A 23 -2.68 6.26 -4.06
N GLN A 24 -1.96 6.54 -2.99
CA GLN A 24 -2.22 7.69 -2.11
C GLN A 24 -1.96 9.02 -2.83
N GLY A 25 -0.88 9.12 -3.60
CA GLY A 25 -0.50 10.33 -4.32
C GLY A 25 -0.37 11.54 -3.38
N LYS A 26 -1.20 12.56 -3.59
CA LYS A 26 -1.21 13.79 -2.78
C LYS A 26 -2.31 13.80 -1.71
N ALA A 27 -3.08 12.72 -1.56
CA ALA A 27 -4.16 12.67 -0.61
C ALA A 27 -3.64 12.61 0.84
N PRO A 28 -4.39 13.12 1.83
CA PRO A 28 -3.99 13.10 3.24
C PRO A 28 -3.76 11.71 3.83
N THR A 29 -4.46 10.69 3.30
CA THR A 29 -4.30 9.28 3.65
C THR A 29 -4.55 8.39 2.43
N LEU A 30 -4.04 7.16 2.48
CA LEU A 30 -4.33 6.15 1.46
C LEU A 30 -5.83 5.86 1.35
N ALA A 31 -6.54 5.78 2.47
CA ALA A 31 -7.97 5.54 2.51
C ALA A 31 -8.76 6.67 1.81
N ALA A 32 -8.37 7.93 2.01
CA ALA A 32 -8.94 9.07 1.29
C ALA A 32 -8.75 8.93 -0.22
N ALA A 33 -7.54 8.58 -0.66
CA ALA A 33 -7.23 8.43 -2.07
C ALA A 33 -8.04 7.30 -2.72
N VAL A 34 -8.14 6.15 -2.06
CA VAL A 34 -8.91 5.00 -2.57
C VAL A 34 -10.37 5.38 -2.75
N LYS A 35 -10.99 6.06 -1.77
CA LYS A 35 -12.38 6.53 -1.86
C LYS A 35 -12.58 7.59 -2.96
N ALA A 36 -11.55 8.37 -3.26
CA ALA A 36 -11.54 9.35 -4.34
C ALA A 36 -11.14 8.76 -5.72
N GLY A 37 -10.98 7.44 -5.84
CA GLY A 37 -10.63 6.78 -7.11
C GLY A 37 -9.14 6.85 -7.47
N GLY A 38 -8.24 6.91 -6.47
CA GLY A 38 -6.79 7.01 -6.64
C GLY A 38 -6.11 5.79 -7.27
N TRP A 39 -6.85 4.71 -7.54
CA TRP A 39 -6.34 3.57 -8.28
C TRP A 39 -5.98 3.95 -9.73
N PRO A 40 -4.88 3.41 -10.28
CA PRO A 40 -4.55 3.62 -11.69
C PRO A 40 -5.65 3.05 -12.59
N LYS A 41 -5.89 3.72 -13.72
CA LYS A 41 -6.72 3.16 -14.79
C LYS A 41 -6.10 1.85 -15.30
N LEU A 42 -6.93 0.94 -15.80
CA LEU A 42 -6.50 -0.38 -16.29
C LEU A 42 -5.32 -0.31 -17.29
N LYS A 43 -5.32 0.66 -18.20
CA LYS A 43 -4.22 0.88 -19.15
C LYS A 43 -2.88 1.13 -18.45
N ALA A 44 -2.87 1.90 -17.36
CA ALA A 44 -1.67 2.21 -16.59
C ALA A 44 -1.27 1.07 -15.62
N ALA A 45 -2.22 0.23 -15.21
CA ALA A 45 -1.98 -0.93 -14.34
C ALA A 45 -1.41 -2.15 -15.09
N ARG A 46 -1.64 -2.24 -16.40
CA ARG A 46 -1.23 -3.40 -17.22
C ARG A 46 0.28 -3.67 -17.10
N GLY A 47 0.63 -4.91 -16.78
CA GLY A 47 2.02 -5.36 -16.64
C GLY A 47 2.67 -4.98 -15.30
N LYS A 48 1.92 -4.39 -14.37
CA LYS A 48 2.39 -4.09 -13.01
C LYS A 48 1.89 -5.12 -12.01
N VAL A 49 2.58 -5.20 -10.87
CA VAL A 49 2.25 -6.07 -9.74
C VAL A 49 1.86 -5.22 -8.54
N MET A 50 0.85 -5.68 -7.79
CA MET A 50 0.57 -5.19 -6.43
C MET A 50 0.73 -6.35 -5.46
N PHE A 51 1.24 -6.05 -4.27
CA PHE A 51 1.35 -7.02 -3.19
C PHE A 51 0.36 -6.68 -2.10
N ALA A 52 -0.27 -7.69 -1.52
CA ALA A 52 -1.15 -7.56 -0.38
C ALA A 52 -0.69 -8.53 0.71
N MET A 53 -0.54 -8.02 1.93
CA MET A 53 -0.44 -8.84 3.12
C MET A 53 -1.87 -9.14 3.58
N ASP A 54 -2.26 -10.41 3.47
CA ASP A 54 -3.56 -10.92 3.94
C ASP A 54 -3.37 -11.63 5.28
N GLU A 55 -3.39 -10.87 6.37
CA GLU A 55 -3.03 -11.32 7.70
C GLU A 55 -3.84 -10.62 8.80
N GLY A 56 -3.79 -11.17 10.01
CA GLY A 56 -4.48 -10.58 11.16
C GLY A 56 -3.89 -9.23 11.65
N PRO A 57 -4.66 -8.48 12.45
CA PRO A 57 -4.28 -7.19 13.05
C PRO A 57 -2.88 -7.11 13.65
N ALA A 58 -2.45 -8.18 14.33
CA ALA A 58 -1.14 -8.22 14.99
C ALA A 58 0.01 -8.08 13.98
N LYS A 59 -0.07 -8.75 12.83
CA LYS A 59 1.00 -8.68 11.82
C LYS A 59 0.88 -7.42 10.98
N THR A 60 -0.33 -7.01 10.62
CA THR A 60 -0.54 -5.81 9.81
C THR A 60 -0.17 -4.54 10.57
N ASP A 61 -0.32 -4.49 11.91
CA ASP A 61 0.20 -3.40 12.75
C ASP A 61 1.74 -3.37 12.81
N ILE A 62 2.39 -4.53 12.93
CA ILE A 62 3.86 -4.61 12.90
C ILE A 62 4.39 -4.19 11.52
N TYR A 63 3.70 -4.60 10.46
CA TYR A 63 4.02 -4.16 9.11
C TYR A 63 3.80 -2.65 8.97
N ARG A 64 2.66 -2.09 9.35
CA ARG A 64 2.44 -0.62 9.32
C ARG A 64 3.48 0.14 10.15
N GLY A 65 3.77 -0.31 11.36
CA GLY A 65 4.57 0.44 12.33
C GLY A 65 3.88 1.75 12.74
N GLN A 66 4.65 2.79 12.99
CA GLN A 66 4.16 4.11 13.45
C GLN A 66 3.61 5.02 12.33
N ARG A 67 3.33 4.44 11.16
CA ARG A 67 2.86 5.14 9.96
C ARG A 67 1.38 5.53 10.09
N LYS A 68 1.01 6.68 9.51
CA LYS A 68 -0.39 7.13 9.48
C LYS A 68 -1.21 6.25 8.53
N SER A 69 -0.67 5.99 7.34
CA SER A 69 -1.22 5.04 6.38
C SER A 69 -0.24 3.90 6.17
N LEU A 70 0.48 3.88 5.04
CA LEU A 70 1.44 2.85 4.66
C LEU A 70 2.67 3.50 4.01
N GLU A 71 3.06 4.69 4.47
CA GLU A 71 4.12 5.50 3.87
C GLU A 71 5.41 4.69 3.66
N GLY A 72 5.86 4.55 2.41
CA GLY A 72 7.08 3.81 2.06
C GLY A 72 6.95 2.27 2.08
N ARG A 73 5.78 1.70 2.39
CA ARG A 73 5.54 0.25 2.32
C ARG A 73 5.37 -0.22 0.88
N ALA A 74 5.84 -1.43 0.58
CA ALA A 74 5.67 -2.02 -0.75
C ALA A 74 4.29 -2.69 -0.94
N MET A 75 3.67 -3.12 0.16
CA MET A 75 2.43 -3.91 0.15
C MET A 75 1.26 -3.13 0.73
N PHE A 76 0.07 -3.45 0.25
CA PHE A 76 -1.20 -3.14 0.92
C PHE A 76 -1.42 -4.11 2.08
N ILE A 77 -2.24 -3.73 3.05
CA ILE A 77 -2.71 -4.62 4.13
C ILE A 77 -4.22 -4.76 4.05
N ASN A 78 -4.73 -5.95 4.38
CA ASN A 78 -6.12 -6.08 4.78
C ASN A 78 -6.33 -5.38 6.14
N THR A 79 -7.45 -4.67 6.27
CA THR A 79 -7.84 -3.99 7.51
C THR A 79 -9.34 -3.82 7.56
N ASP A 80 -9.91 -3.84 8.77
CA ASP A 80 -11.30 -3.47 8.98
C ASP A 80 -11.55 -2.02 8.60
N GLU A 81 -12.76 -1.75 8.10
CA GLU A 81 -13.18 -0.40 7.76
C GLU A 81 -13.18 0.48 9.02
N GLY A 82 -12.64 1.69 8.91
CA GLY A 82 -12.57 2.66 10.02
C GLY A 82 -11.38 2.49 10.96
N ARG A 83 -10.60 1.40 10.87
CA ARG A 83 -9.40 1.22 11.69
C ARG A 83 -8.24 2.14 11.27
N LEU A 84 -8.18 2.52 9.99
CA LEU A 84 -7.21 3.48 9.48
C LEU A 84 -7.89 4.83 9.19
N PRO A 85 -7.17 5.96 9.39
CA PRO A 85 -7.75 7.29 9.23
C PRO A 85 -8.20 7.53 7.79
N ALA A 86 -9.45 7.97 7.64
CA ALA A 86 -10.03 8.35 6.35
C ALA A 86 -9.60 9.76 5.89
N THR A 87 -8.99 10.56 6.77
CA THR A 87 -8.54 11.94 6.54
C THR A 87 -7.28 12.25 7.35
#